data_AF-A0A7X8DAX9-F1
#
_entry.id   AF-A0A7X8DAX9-F1
#
_cell.length_a   1.000
_cell.length_b   1.000
_cell.length_c   1.000
_cell.angle_alpha   90.00
_cell.angle_beta   90.00
_cell.angle_gamma   90.00
#
_symmetry.space_group_name_H-M   'P 1'
#
loop_
_entity.id
_entity.type
_entity.pdbx_description
1 polymer ?
#
loop_
_entity_poly.entity_id
_entity_poly.type
_entity_poly.pdbx_seq_one_letter_code
_entity_poly.pdbx_strand_id
1 'polypeptide(L)' 'MSDISFEKGMEKLQNLITKLEQPDVKLEDMLTTFEEGMRLIKELQEKIGDAETKLKLLNKDLEIDISDAVES' A
#
# COMPACT_ATOMS: atom_id res chain seq x y z
N MET A 1 0.27 17.14 -5.77
CA MET A 1 1.03 16.37 -4.77
C MET A 1 1.59 15.15 -5.50
N SER A 2 2.84 14.78 -5.25
CA SER A 2 3.51 13.68 -5.96
C SER A 2 2.85 12.35 -5.61
N ASP A 3 1.91 11.93 -6.44
CA ASP A 3 1.25 10.64 -6.30
C ASP A 3 2.30 9.55 -6.53
N ILE A 4 2.74 8.89 -5.46
CA ILE A 4 3.65 7.75 -5.57
C ILE A 4 2.89 6.60 -6.24
N SER A 5 3.49 5.91 -7.22
CA SER A 5 2.85 4.71 -7.76
C SER A 5 2.83 3.62 -6.70
N PHE A 6 1.93 2.65 -6.84
CA PHE A 6 1.87 1.52 -5.91
C PHE A 6 3.21 0.77 -5.86
N GLU A 7 3.84 0.52 -7.02
CA GLU A 7 5.13 -0.17 -7.07
C GLU A 7 6.24 0.62 -6.35
N LYS A 8 6.30 1.93 -6.56
CA LYS A 8 7.27 2.79 -5.88
C LYS A 8 7.03 2.86 -4.38
N GLY A 9 5.77 2.85 -3.94
CA GLY A 9 5.45 2.82 -2.51
C GLY A 9 5.86 1.49 -1.89
N MET A 10 5.65 0.36 -2.58
CA MET A 10 6.14 -0.94 -2.13
C MET A 10 7.67 -1.02 -2.05
N GLU A 11 8.37 -0.52 -3.07
CA GLU A 11 9.84 -0.43 -3.06
C GLU A 11 10.34 0.41 -1.87
N LYS A 12 9.69 1.54 -1.61
CA LYS A 12 10.02 2.41 -0.49
C LYS A 12 9.75 1.70 0.86
N LEU A 13 8.67 0.95 1.00
CA LEU A 13 8.37 0.20 2.21
C LEU A 13 9.44 -0.88 2.48
N GLN A 14 9.85 -1.60 1.43
CA GLN A 14 10.94 -2.57 1.51
C GLN A 14 12.24 -1.93 2.03
N ASN A 15 12.58 -0.75 1.49
CA ASN A 15 13.76 0.00 1.92
C ASN A 15 13.68 0.46 3.38
N LEU A 16 12.50 0.83 3.88
CA LEU A 16 12.30 1.18 5.29
C LEU A 16 12.51 -0.05 6.19
N ILE A 17 12.00 -1.23 5.79
CA ILE A 17 12.23 -2.49 6.51
C ILE A 17 13.73 -2.81 6.57
N THR A 18 14.44 -2.74 5.44
CA THR A 18 15.89 -2.99 5.40
C THR A 18 16.68 -2.03 6.29
N LYS A 19 16.22 -0.77 6.44
CA LYS A 19 16.82 0.17 7.40
C LYS A 19 16.60 -0.26 8.84
N LEU A 20 15.38 -0.68 9.20
CA LEU A 20 15.05 -1.13 10.56
C LEU A 20 15.79 -2.41 10.98
N GLU A 21 16.17 -3.26 10.01
CA GLU A 21 16.92 -4.49 10.26
C GLU A 21 18.43 -4.25 10.49
N GLN A 22 18.93 -3.02 10.32
CA GLN A 22 20.34 -2.72 10.55
C GLN A 22 20.67 -2.75 12.06
N PRO A 23 21.77 -3.42 12.46
CA PRO A 23 22.10 -3.65 13.87
C PRO A 23 22.43 -2.37 14.67
N ASP A 24 22.80 -1.28 14.00
CA ASP A 24 23.22 -0.02 14.62
C ASP A 24 22.20 1.12 14.45
N VAL A 25 20.94 0.81 14.12
CA VAL A 25 19.91 1.84 13.96
C VAL A 25 19.57 2.48 15.32
N LYS A 26 19.62 3.81 15.36
CA LYS A 26 19.31 4.58 16.58
C LYS A 26 17.81 4.56 16.85
N LEU A 27 17.43 4.69 18.11
CA LEU A 27 16.01 4.73 18.52
C LEU A 27 15.21 5.84 17.82
N GLU A 28 15.79 7.03 17.68
CA GLU A 28 15.14 8.15 16.96
C GLU A 28 14.91 7.83 15.48
N ASP A 29 15.87 7.15 14.84
CA ASP A 29 15.75 6.70 13.44
C ASP A 29 14.70 5.58 13.31
N MET A 30 14.58 4.68 14.29
CA MET A 30 13.51 3.67 14.33
C MET A 30 12.13 4.31 14.38
N LEU A 31 11.92 5.29 15.27
CA LEU A 31 10.64 5.96 15.42
C LEU A 31 10.25 6.70 14.14
N THR A 32 11.20 7.43 13.55
CA THR A 32 10.98 8.14 12.29
C THR A 32 10.66 7.19 11.14
N THR A 33 11.41 6.10 11.03
CA THR A 33 11.20 5.08 9.98
C THR A 33 9.88 4.35 10.15
N PHE A 34 9.46 4.09 11.39
CA PHE A 34 8.17 3.49 11.70
C PHE A 34 7.00 4.40 11.35
N GLU A 35 7.05 5.68 11.72
CA GLU A 35 6.03 6.67 11.35
C GLU A 35 5.90 6.81 9.84
N GLU A 36 7.03 6.86 9.13
CA GLU A 36 7.06 6.91 7.67
C GLU A 36 6.45 5.64 7.05
N GLY A 37 6.78 4.47 7.59
CA GLY A 37 6.22 3.19 7.16
C GLY A 37 4.70 3.11 7.36
N MET A 38 4.19 3.55 8.52
CA MET A 38 2.76 3.58 8.81
C MET A 38 2.00 4.49 7.85
N ARG A 39 2.55 5.67 7.55
CA ARG A 39 1.96 6.59 6.58
C ARG A 39 1.93 5.96 5.19
N LEU A 40 3.02 5.34 4.77
CA LEU A 40 3.13 4.71 3.45
C LEU A 40 2.17 3.54 3.28
N ILE A 41 2.00 2.70 4.32
CA ILE A 41 1.02 1.61 4.34
C ILE A 41 -0.40 2.16 4.14
N LYS A 42 -0.75 3.24 4.84
CA LYS A 42 -2.06 3.87 4.69
C LYS A 42 -2.30 4.37 3.26
N GLU A 43 -1.33 5.05 2.67
CA GLU A 43 -1.42 5.55 1.28
C GLU A 43 -1.56 4.39 0.27
N LEU A 44 -0.88 3.26 0.49
CA LEU A 44 -0.99 2.07 -0.36
C LEU A 44 -2.36 1.37 -0.23
N GLN A 45 -2.90 1.28 0.99
CA GLN A 45 -4.24 0.73 1.23
C GLN A 45 -5.33 1.57 0.56
N GLU A 46 -5.23 2.90 0.62
CA GLU A 46 -6.16 3.80 -0.07
C GLU A 46 -6.14 3.55 -1.60
N LYS A 47 -4.96 3.38 -2.19
CA LYS A 47 -4.83 3.06 -3.63
C LYS A 47 -5.46 1.72 -4.01
N ILE A 48 -5.32 0.70 -3.17
CA ILE A 48 -5.98 -0.59 -3.38
C ILE A 48 -7.51 -0.40 -3.33
N GLY A 49 -8.01 0.30 -2.31
CA GLY A 49 -9.44 0.58 -2.16
C GLY A 49 -10.03 1.37 -3.33
N ASP A 50 -9.29 2.34 -3.87
CA ASP A 50 -9.68 3.10 -5.05
C ASP A 50 -9.76 2.20 -6.29
N ALA A 51 -8.78 1.30 -6.46
CA ALA A 51 -8.78 0.33 -7.56
C ALA A 51 -9.95 -0.64 -7.46
N GLU A 52 -10.22 -1.19 -6.27
CA GLU A 52 -11.38 -2.05 -6.01
C GLU A 52 -12.70 -1.32 -6.28
N THR A 53 -12.82 -0.06 -5.86
CA THR A 53 -14.02 0.75 -6.10
C THR A 53 -14.24 0.96 -7.59
N LYS A 54 -13.18 1.27 -8.33
CA LYS A 54 -13.25 1.44 -9.79
C LYS A 54 -13.64 0.14 -10.49
N LEU A 55 -13.12 -1.00 -10.04
CA LEU A 55 -13.52 -2.33 -10.53
C LEU A 55 -14.99 -2.61 -10.25
N LYS A 56 -15.48 -2.33 -9.03
CA LYS A 56 -16.90 -2.51 -8.67
C LYS A 56 -17.83 -1.66 -9.53
N LEU A 57 -17.46 -0.41 -9.80
CA LEU A 57 -18.24 0.47 -10.69
C LEU A 57 -18.26 -0.07 -12.13
N LEU A 58 -17.11 -0.48 -12.66
CA LEU A 58 -17.02 -1.06 -13.99
C LEU A 58 -17.85 -2.35 -14.12
N ASN A 59 -17.84 -3.21 -13.10
CA ASN A 59 -18.65 -4.43 -13.10
C ASN A 59 -20.15 -4.14 -13.08
N LYS A 60 -20.56 -3.15 -12.29
CA LYS A 60 -21.96 -2.69 -12.25
C LYS A 60 -22.42 -2.15 -13.59
N ASP A 61 -21.55 -1.43 -14.30
CA ASP A 61 -21.84 -0.89 -15.63
C ASP A 61 -21.88 -1.97 -16.73
N LEU A 62 -21.21 -3.11 -16.51
CA LEU A 62 -21.13 -4.23 -17.46
C LEU A 62 -22.08 -5.41 -17.15
N GLU A 63 -22.86 -5.36 -16.06
CA GLU A 63 -23.68 -6.50 -15.54
C GLU A 63 -22.90 -7.82 -15.38
N ILE A 64 -21.58 -7.75 -15.13
CA ILE A 64 -20.76 -8.96 -14.92
C ILE A 64 -20.67 -9.21 -13.41
N ASP A 65 -21.33 -10.27 -12.94
CA ASP A 65 -21.24 -10.74 -11.56
C ASP A 65 -19.96 -11.58 -11.38
N ILE A 66 -18.96 -11.01 -10.69
CA ILE A 66 -17.70 -11.70 -10.37
C ILE A 66 -17.65 -12.16 -8.90
N SER A 67 -18.80 -12.14 -8.20
CA SER A 67 -18.88 -12.59 -6.80
C SER A 67 -18.38 -14.04 -6.62
N ASP A 68 -18.46 -14.87 -7.66
CA ASP A 68 -17.96 -16.25 -7.67
C ASP A 68 -16.42 -16.40 -7.74
N ALA A 69 -15.64 -15.35 -8.04
CA ALA A 69 -14.19 -15.49 -8.27
C ALA A 69 -13.31 -15.17 -7.06
N VAL A 70 -13.87 -14.66 -5.95
CA VAL A 70 -13.10 -14.17 -4.80
C VAL A 70 -13.21 -15.10 -3.57
N GLU A 71 -14.04 -16.15 -3.63
CA GLU A 71 -14.25 -17.10 -2.52
C GLU A 71 -13.38 -18.39 -2.58
N SER A 72 -12.42 -18.52 -3.50
CA SER A 72 -11.53 -19.70 -3.56
C SER A 72 -10.06 -19.42 -3.24
#